data_AF-A0A9J6DXQ5-F1
#
_entry.id   AF-A0A9J6DXQ5-F1
#
_cell.length_a   1.000
_cell.length_b   1.000
_cell.length_c   1.000
_cell.angle_alpha   90.00
_cell.angle_beta   90.00
_cell.angle_gamma   90.00
#
_symmetry.space_group_name_H-M   'P 1'
#
loop_
_entity.id
_entity.type
_entity.pdbx_description
1 polymer ?
#
loop_
_entity_poly.entity_id
_entity_poly.type
_entity_poly.pdbx_seq_one_letter_code
_entity_poly.pdbx_strand_id
1 'polypeptide(L)'
;MDKLWLESGMDLKMLTFKCIATGENCGFVEAVRDVSTLRAIQMAHSGVTGAFNNRTITDWFWKHNQSRAQYQAAVDNFIKSCAGCCVATYVLGVGDRHNDNILLSTTGHMLHIDFSKVLGRAETLGGIKRDRAPVALTPDMVYVIRRNAGEAHFVRLCCDAYNVIRRNSNLLLALFSIMKYSGMVDVDRNALAYLHQSMSLDATDEQAARHFEKRIRESVMTIATSFNFFIHNLAVLGAPTKGECTLKLSFNPRDFSVAAEGRIVKLRVEGIRLRYHPERYYVYVVAVAREFPPTQSVVRTYKQFLELYSKMCKKFPECDFCPLSRGTVFSSESDESLALRRKRYIQEFLDSVMALPDEVAHYRLMYSFFHPLPRDLELRGKVPITIAM
;
A
#
# COMPACT_ATOMS: atom_id res chain seq x y z
N MET A 1 28.33 1.55 -0.74
CA MET A 1 27.34 1.69 0.36
C MET A 1 27.31 0.43 1.20
N ASP A 2 26.94 -0.74 0.66
CA ASP A 2 26.89 -2.01 1.41
C ASP A 2 28.15 -2.32 2.24
N LYS A 3 29.34 -2.24 1.61
CA LYS A 3 30.63 -2.40 2.32
C LYS A 3 30.78 -1.47 3.54
N LEU A 4 30.35 -0.21 3.43
CA LEU A 4 30.45 0.77 4.51
C LEU A 4 29.50 0.43 5.67
N TRP A 5 28.30 -0.08 5.35
CA TRP A 5 27.37 -0.57 6.36
C TRP A 5 27.93 -1.79 7.09
N LEU A 6 28.47 -2.77 6.35
CA LEU A 6 29.09 -3.96 6.92
C LEU A 6 30.29 -3.62 7.83
N GLU A 7 31.17 -2.72 7.39
CA GLU A 7 32.31 -2.22 8.18
C GLU A 7 31.86 -1.51 9.46
N SER A 8 30.67 -0.89 9.45
CA SER A 8 30.06 -0.26 10.63
C SER A 8 29.28 -1.23 11.51
N GLY A 9 29.34 -2.54 11.25
CA GLY A 9 28.62 -3.58 11.98
C GLY A 9 27.13 -3.69 11.62
N MET A 10 26.71 -3.09 10.51
CA MET A 10 25.31 -3.05 10.06
C MET A 10 25.13 -3.89 8.79
N ASP A 11 24.65 -5.12 8.95
CA ASP A 11 24.25 -5.95 7.81
C ASP A 11 22.82 -5.64 7.37
N LEU A 12 22.68 -4.77 6.36
CA LEU A 12 21.40 -4.41 5.76
C LEU A 12 20.91 -5.42 4.72
N LYS A 13 21.57 -6.57 4.55
CA LYS A 13 21.12 -7.61 3.60
C LYS A 13 20.95 -7.07 2.18
N MET A 14 21.85 -6.21 1.74
CA MET A 14 21.79 -5.66 0.38
C MET A 14 22.05 -6.75 -0.64
N LEU A 15 21.22 -6.79 -1.67
CA LEU A 15 21.45 -7.65 -2.83
C LEU A 15 21.90 -6.77 -4.00
N THR A 16 23.09 -7.06 -4.51
CA THR A 16 23.67 -6.37 -5.68
C THR A 16 23.83 -7.36 -6.83
N PHE A 17 23.81 -6.85 -8.05
CA PHE A 17 23.97 -7.63 -9.28
C PHE A 17 24.97 -6.95 -10.19
N LYS A 18 25.67 -7.74 -11.01
CA LYS A 18 26.66 -7.23 -11.95
C LYS A 18 25.97 -6.62 -13.17
N CYS A 19 26.47 -5.47 -13.58
CA CYS A 19 26.10 -4.80 -14.82
C CYS A 19 27.40 -4.35 -15.49
N ILE A 20 27.62 -4.79 -16.73
CA ILE A 20 28.85 -4.52 -17.48
C ILE A 20 28.46 -3.99 -18.85
N ALA A 21 28.86 -2.76 -19.17
CA ALA A 21 28.80 -2.23 -20.53
C ALA A 21 29.91 -2.86 -21.38
N THR A 22 29.57 -3.36 -22.57
CA THR A 22 30.52 -3.99 -23.51
C THR A 22 30.76 -3.15 -24.75
N GLY A 23 29.94 -2.11 -24.97
CA GLY A 23 30.00 -1.21 -26.10
C GLY A 23 28.92 -0.14 -26.01
N GLU A 24 28.75 0.63 -27.08
CA GLU A 24 27.71 1.64 -27.15
C GLU A 24 26.32 0.99 -27.13
N ASN A 25 25.47 1.40 -26.19
CA ASN A 25 24.11 0.90 -26.00
C ASN A 25 24.02 -0.65 -25.86
N CYS A 26 25.09 -1.32 -25.46
CA CYS A 26 25.10 -2.78 -25.26
C CYS A 26 25.90 -3.20 -24.02
N GLY A 27 25.49 -4.30 -23.41
CA GLY A 27 26.10 -4.83 -22.20
C GLY A 27 25.36 -6.05 -21.67
N PHE A 28 25.85 -6.55 -20.54
CA PHE A 28 25.27 -7.69 -19.83
C PHE A 28 24.83 -7.28 -18.43
N VAL A 29 23.68 -7.82 -18.01
CA VAL A 29 23.15 -7.68 -16.66
C VAL A 29 22.99 -9.08 -16.08
N GLU A 30 23.48 -9.27 -14.86
CA GLU A 30 23.33 -10.53 -14.13
C GLU A 30 21.86 -10.81 -13.82
N ALA A 31 21.38 -11.99 -14.24
CA ALA A 31 20.06 -12.47 -13.89
C ALA A 31 20.06 -13.00 -12.44
N VAL A 32 19.51 -12.20 -11.52
CA VAL A 32 19.28 -12.62 -10.14
C VAL A 32 18.22 -13.72 -10.14
N ARG A 33 18.47 -14.80 -9.40
CA ARG A 33 17.56 -15.96 -9.28
C ARG A 33 16.58 -15.77 -8.13
N ASP A 34 15.47 -16.52 -8.19
CA ASP A 34 14.47 -16.60 -7.12
C ASP A 34 13.91 -15.24 -6.69
N VAL A 35 13.82 -14.31 -7.65
CA VAL A 35 13.26 -12.98 -7.48
C VAL A 35 12.02 -12.78 -8.34
N SER A 36 11.13 -11.91 -7.91
CA SER A 36 9.97 -11.48 -8.68
C SER A 36 9.76 -9.98 -8.51
N THR A 37 9.29 -9.30 -9.55
CA THR A 37 8.91 -7.89 -9.44
C THR A 37 7.75 -7.74 -8.47
N LEU A 38 7.70 -6.64 -7.74
CA LEU A 38 6.62 -6.36 -6.79
C LEU A 38 5.26 -6.32 -7.51
N ARG A 39 5.22 -5.81 -8.74
CA ARG A 39 4.01 -5.85 -9.57
C ARG A 39 3.56 -7.28 -9.85
N ALA A 40 4.46 -8.18 -10.23
CA ALA A 40 4.11 -9.58 -10.48
C ALA A 40 3.55 -10.26 -9.22
N ILE A 41 4.17 -9.99 -8.06
CA ILE A 41 3.70 -10.50 -6.75
C ILE A 41 2.29 -10.00 -6.43
N GLN A 42 2.03 -8.70 -6.64
CA GLN A 42 0.72 -8.09 -6.41
C GLN A 42 -0.33 -8.66 -7.37
N MET A 43 -0.02 -8.79 -8.66
CA MET A 43 -0.95 -9.32 -9.66
C MET A 43 -1.29 -10.80 -9.41
N ALA A 44 -0.31 -11.61 -8.96
CA ALA A 44 -0.54 -13.02 -8.65
C ALA A 44 -1.48 -13.26 -7.46
N HIS A 45 -1.55 -12.32 -6.50
CA HIS A 45 -2.38 -12.46 -5.29
C HIS A 45 -3.80 -11.91 -5.44
N SER A 46 -4.04 -10.86 -6.22
CA SER A 46 -5.39 -10.26 -6.31
C SER A 46 -5.74 -9.67 -7.68
N GLY A 47 -5.06 -10.10 -8.76
CA GLY A 47 -5.28 -9.60 -10.11
C GLY A 47 -5.04 -8.08 -10.21
N VAL A 48 -5.90 -7.37 -10.95
CA VAL A 48 -5.83 -5.90 -11.09
C VAL A 48 -5.99 -5.17 -9.75
N THR A 49 -6.53 -5.84 -8.72
CA THR A 49 -6.69 -5.26 -7.37
C THR A 49 -5.53 -5.56 -6.40
N GLY A 50 -4.47 -6.21 -6.89
CA GLY A 50 -3.26 -6.58 -6.11
C GLY A 50 -2.65 -5.44 -5.31
N ALA A 51 -2.52 -4.26 -5.92
CA ALA A 51 -1.96 -3.08 -5.27
C ALA A 51 -2.79 -2.56 -4.07
N PHE A 52 -4.02 -3.05 -3.90
CA PHE A 52 -4.92 -2.66 -2.79
C PHE A 52 -4.91 -3.63 -1.61
N ASN A 53 -4.22 -4.77 -1.74
CA ASN A 53 -4.11 -5.73 -0.67
C ASN A 53 -2.77 -5.58 0.05
N ASN A 54 -2.79 -4.96 1.23
CA ASN A 54 -1.59 -4.73 2.03
C ASN A 54 -0.88 -6.03 2.48
N ARG A 55 -1.49 -7.22 2.29
CA ARG A 55 -0.92 -8.52 2.66
C ARG A 55 -0.16 -9.23 1.54
N THR A 56 -0.10 -8.69 0.32
CA THR A 56 0.55 -9.33 -0.84
C THR A 56 1.95 -9.86 -0.55
N ILE A 57 2.82 -9.03 0.05
CA ILE A 57 4.20 -9.42 0.39
C ILE A 57 4.20 -10.47 1.51
N THR A 58 3.35 -10.31 2.54
CA THR A 58 3.21 -11.28 3.63
C THR A 58 2.80 -12.66 3.13
N ASP A 59 1.76 -12.71 2.30
CA ASP A 59 1.21 -13.94 1.75
C ASP A 59 2.23 -14.60 0.79
N TRP A 60 2.97 -13.79 0.04
CA TRP A 60 4.04 -14.27 -0.84
C TRP A 60 5.21 -14.88 -0.07
N PHE A 61 5.65 -14.26 1.03
CA PHE A 61 6.68 -14.85 1.89
C PHE A 61 6.19 -16.16 2.53
N TRP A 62 4.95 -16.22 3.01
CA TRP A 62 4.37 -17.47 3.54
C TRP A 62 4.32 -18.58 2.51
N LYS A 63 3.96 -18.25 1.26
CA LYS A 63 3.90 -19.24 0.17
C LYS A 63 5.26 -19.88 -0.13
N HIS A 64 6.35 -19.15 0.02
CA HIS A 64 7.70 -19.62 -0.34
C HIS A 64 8.53 -20.11 0.86
N ASN A 65 8.03 -19.96 2.09
CA ASN A 65 8.75 -20.33 3.31
C ASN A 65 7.90 -21.31 4.12
N GLN A 66 8.31 -22.59 4.13
CA GLN A 66 7.51 -23.70 4.66
C GLN A 66 7.46 -23.73 6.20
N SER A 67 8.44 -23.14 6.87
CA SER A 67 8.48 -23.04 8.33
C SER A 67 8.37 -21.59 8.80
N ARG A 68 7.85 -21.42 10.02
CA ARG A 68 7.75 -20.11 10.68
C ARG A 68 9.13 -19.44 10.84
N ALA A 69 10.18 -20.23 11.07
CA ALA A 69 11.55 -19.73 11.18
C ALA A 69 12.06 -19.15 9.84
N GLN A 70 11.81 -19.86 8.73
CA GLN A 70 12.16 -19.37 7.39
C GLN A 70 11.37 -18.10 7.03
N TYR A 71 10.08 -18.07 7.34
CA TYR A 71 9.26 -16.87 7.13
C TYR A 71 9.80 -15.68 7.93
N GLN A 72 10.14 -15.88 9.21
CA GLN A 72 10.69 -14.80 10.03
C GLN A 72 12.03 -14.30 9.49
N ALA A 73 12.91 -15.22 9.06
CA ALA A 73 14.17 -14.85 8.43
C ALA A 73 13.96 -14.03 7.14
N ALA A 74 12.97 -14.39 6.31
CA ALA A 74 12.62 -13.64 5.12
C ALA A 74 12.09 -12.24 5.45
N VAL A 75 11.23 -12.13 6.46
CA VAL A 75 10.74 -10.83 6.94
C VAL A 75 11.87 -9.95 7.47
N ASP A 76 12.81 -10.52 8.24
CA ASP A 76 13.95 -9.78 8.79
C ASP A 76 14.90 -9.31 7.67
N ASN A 77 15.17 -10.17 6.67
CA ASN A 77 15.93 -9.79 5.48
C ASN A 77 15.23 -8.68 4.70
N PHE A 78 13.89 -8.75 4.58
CA PHE A 78 13.10 -7.72 3.92
C PHE A 78 13.19 -6.37 4.63
N ILE A 79 13.03 -6.34 5.95
CA ILE A 79 13.09 -5.09 6.73
C ILE A 79 14.47 -4.43 6.57
N LYS A 80 15.54 -5.23 6.66
CA LYS A 80 16.93 -4.75 6.53
C LYS A 80 17.24 -4.25 5.12
N SER A 81 16.95 -5.06 4.10
CA SER A 81 17.20 -4.72 2.69
C SER A 81 16.34 -3.56 2.21
N CYS A 82 15.10 -3.47 2.71
CA CYS A 82 14.23 -2.34 2.47
C CYS A 82 14.80 -1.04 3.04
N ALA A 83 15.32 -1.06 4.27
CA ALA A 83 15.96 0.11 4.88
C ALA A 83 17.19 0.57 4.07
N GLY A 84 18.08 -0.36 3.71
CA GLY A 84 19.26 -0.04 2.90
C GLY A 84 18.92 0.48 1.51
N CYS A 85 17.92 -0.11 0.84
CA CYS A 85 17.42 0.38 -0.44
C CYS A 85 16.79 1.77 -0.34
N CYS A 86 16.00 2.04 0.71
CA CYS A 86 15.41 3.36 0.95
C CYS A 86 16.49 4.43 1.10
N VAL A 87 17.53 4.16 1.88
CA VAL A 87 18.66 5.08 2.05
C VAL A 87 19.44 5.26 0.75
N ALA A 88 19.79 4.16 0.07
CA ALA A 88 20.58 4.22 -1.15
C ALA A 88 19.86 5.00 -2.27
N THR A 89 18.57 4.70 -2.49
CA THR A 89 17.78 5.37 -3.53
C THR A 89 17.52 6.84 -3.22
N TYR A 90 17.35 7.20 -1.95
CA TYR A 90 17.24 8.59 -1.52
C TYR A 90 18.55 9.36 -1.72
N VAL A 91 19.67 8.83 -1.23
CA VAL A 91 20.98 9.50 -1.34
C VAL A 91 21.38 9.69 -2.79
N LEU A 92 21.21 8.66 -3.62
CA LEU A 92 21.56 8.68 -5.04
C LEU A 92 20.50 9.36 -5.93
N GLY A 93 19.34 9.71 -5.37
CA GLY A 93 18.24 10.33 -6.13
C GLY A 93 17.72 9.48 -7.27
N VAL A 94 17.58 8.17 -7.03
CA VAL A 94 17.10 7.23 -8.04
C VAL A 94 15.62 7.48 -8.32
N GLY A 95 15.33 7.88 -9.55
CA GLY A 95 13.97 8.17 -10.02
C GLY A 95 13.22 6.93 -10.49
N ASP A 96 11.95 7.11 -10.82
CA ASP A 96 11.11 6.09 -11.50
C ASP A 96 10.99 4.76 -10.76
N ARG A 97 10.85 4.86 -9.42
CA ARG A 97 10.66 3.71 -8.54
C ARG A 97 9.19 3.29 -8.53
N HIS A 98 8.76 2.61 -9.59
CA HIS A 98 7.47 1.92 -9.66
C HIS A 98 7.61 0.42 -9.33
N ASN A 99 6.49 -0.27 -9.11
CA ASN A 99 6.49 -1.66 -8.64
C ASN A 99 7.14 -2.68 -9.60
N ASP A 100 7.35 -2.34 -10.87
CA ASP A 100 8.15 -3.15 -11.81
C ASP A 100 9.66 -3.04 -11.58
N ASN A 101 10.14 -1.93 -11.00
CA ASN A 101 11.56 -1.65 -10.75
C ASN A 101 12.01 -2.05 -9.33
N ILE A 102 11.14 -2.73 -8.59
CA ILE A 102 11.40 -3.25 -7.26
C ILE A 102 11.20 -4.75 -7.31
N LEU A 103 12.23 -5.50 -6.95
CA LEU A 103 12.20 -6.95 -6.90
C LEU A 103 12.30 -7.43 -5.45
N LEU A 104 11.67 -8.57 -5.19
CA LEU A 104 11.75 -9.30 -3.93
C LEU A 104 12.22 -10.72 -4.20
N SER A 105 13.18 -11.20 -3.41
CA SER A 105 13.62 -12.59 -3.38
C SER A 105 12.75 -13.41 -2.43
N THR A 106 12.56 -14.70 -2.73
CA THR A 106 11.82 -15.64 -1.87
C THR A 106 12.38 -15.74 -0.45
N THR A 107 13.67 -15.42 -0.31
CA THR A 107 14.42 -15.34 0.96
C THR A 107 14.28 -13.99 1.67
N GLY A 108 13.45 -13.07 1.16
CA GLY A 108 13.17 -11.78 1.79
C GLY A 108 13.95 -10.58 1.26
N HIS A 109 15.00 -10.79 0.47
CA HIS A 109 15.87 -9.68 0.02
C HIS A 109 15.15 -8.77 -0.99
N MET A 110 15.13 -7.48 -0.72
CA MET A 110 14.64 -6.45 -1.64
C MET A 110 15.80 -5.85 -2.43
N LEU A 111 15.57 -5.63 -3.72
CA LEU A 111 16.51 -4.90 -4.59
C LEU A 111 15.77 -3.99 -5.58
N HIS A 112 16.42 -2.91 -5.96
CA HIS A 112 16.00 -2.07 -7.08
C HIS A 112 16.74 -2.47 -8.34
N ILE A 113 16.05 -2.40 -9.48
CA ILE A 113 16.64 -2.54 -10.81
C ILE A 113 16.38 -1.28 -11.63
N ASP A 114 16.95 -1.21 -12.84
CA ASP A 114 16.81 -0.10 -13.78
C ASP A 114 17.20 1.25 -13.15
N PHE A 115 18.49 1.58 -13.20
CA PHE A 115 19.04 2.83 -12.66
C PHE A 115 19.23 3.90 -13.75
N SER A 116 18.40 3.87 -14.79
CA SER A 116 18.49 4.82 -15.92
C SER A 116 18.25 6.28 -15.53
N LYS A 117 17.64 6.54 -14.36
CA LYS A 117 17.37 7.90 -13.84
C LYS A 117 17.94 8.03 -12.43
N VAL A 118 19.00 8.82 -12.27
CA VAL A 118 19.68 9.05 -10.99
C VAL A 118 19.91 10.55 -10.75
N LEU A 119 20.35 10.89 -9.53
CA LEU A 119 20.78 12.23 -9.12
C LEU A 119 19.71 13.33 -9.24
N GLY A 120 18.43 12.97 -9.01
CA GLY A 120 17.37 13.95 -8.83
C GLY A 120 16.84 14.58 -10.11
N ARG A 121 17.19 14.07 -11.29
CA ARG A 121 16.59 14.48 -12.56
C ARG A 121 15.16 13.93 -12.66
N ALA A 122 14.23 14.65 -12.06
CA ALA A 122 12.81 14.34 -12.14
C ALA A 122 12.28 14.59 -13.56
N GLU A 123 11.53 13.63 -14.10
CA GLU A 123 10.73 13.89 -15.29
C GLU A 123 9.75 15.02 -14.99
N THR A 124 9.91 16.12 -15.71
CA THR A 124 8.87 17.14 -15.85
C THR A 124 8.00 16.71 -17.02
N LEU A 125 6.81 16.20 -16.76
CA LEU A 125 5.80 16.04 -17.81
C LEU A 125 5.11 17.39 -17.97
N GLY A 126 5.44 18.14 -19.02
CA GLY A 126 4.84 19.46 -19.27
C GLY A 126 5.19 20.54 -18.25
N GLY A 127 6.38 20.49 -17.63
CA GLY A 127 6.85 21.51 -16.69
C GLY A 127 6.42 21.33 -15.22
N ILE A 128 5.57 20.33 -14.91
CA ILE A 128 5.17 20.02 -13.54
C ILE A 128 6.05 18.90 -12.99
N LYS A 129 6.71 19.14 -11.84
CA LYS A 129 7.41 18.09 -11.10
C LYS A 129 6.36 17.10 -10.59
N ARG A 130 6.43 15.85 -11.04
CA ARG A 130 5.57 14.77 -10.54
C ARG A 130 5.83 14.63 -9.03
N ASP A 131 4.83 14.88 -8.20
CA ASP A 131 4.88 14.63 -6.74
C ASP A 131 5.15 13.13 -6.51
N ARG A 132 6.43 12.77 -6.38
CA ARG A 132 6.86 11.41 -6.05
C ARG A 132 7.33 11.42 -4.61
N ALA A 133 6.91 10.39 -3.86
CA ALA A 133 7.35 10.19 -2.49
C ALA A 133 8.89 10.22 -2.42
N PRO A 134 9.48 10.95 -1.46
CA PRO A 134 10.94 11.05 -1.31
C PRO A 134 11.65 9.69 -1.16
N VAL A 135 10.95 8.69 -0.61
CA VAL A 135 11.42 7.33 -0.40
C VAL A 135 10.43 6.35 -1.04
N ALA A 136 10.95 5.37 -1.78
CA ALA A 136 10.15 4.36 -2.48
C ALA A 136 9.59 3.31 -1.50
N LEU A 137 8.48 3.64 -0.85
CA LEU A 137 7.71 2.73 0.00
C LEU A 137 6.33 2.51 -0.60
N THR A 138 5.79 1.30 -0.46
CA THR A 138 4.43 0.93 -0.90
C THR A 138 3.57 0.49 0.30
N PRO A 139 2.22 0.50 0.19
CA PRO A 139 1.33 0.14 1.29
C PRO A 139 1.60 -1.26 1.88
N ASP A 140 1.91 -2.23 1.03
CA ASP A 140 2.25 -3.61 1.41
C ASP A 140 3.61 -3.72 2.10
N MET A 141 4.61 -2.94 1.68
CA MET A 141 5.89 -2.84 2.41
C MET A 141 5.69 -2.29 3.82
N VAL A 142 4.95 -1.18 3.94
CA VAL A 142 4.64 -0.54 5.22
C VAL A 142 3.87 -1.50 6.13
N TYR A 143 2.96 -2.30 5.57
CA TYR A 143 2.25 -3.32 6.34
C TYR A 143 3.17 -4.38 6.94
N VAL A 144 4.10 -4.93 6.15
CA VAL A 144 5.09 -5.91 6.64
C VAL A 144 5.98 -5.29 7.72
N ILE A 145 6.46 -4.06 7.51
CA ILE A 145 7.31 -3.34 8.48
C ILE A 145 6.56 -3.14 9.81
N ARG A 146 5.36 -2.58 9.75
CA ARG A 146 4.56 -2.27 10.95
C ARG A 146 4.19 -3.51 11.74
N ARG A 147 3.88 -4.61 11.06
CA ARG A 147 3.45 -5.86 11.71
C ARG A 147 4.60 -6.60 12.41
N ASN A 148 5.84 -6.48 11.92
CA ASN A 148 6.94 -7.33 12.38
C ASN A 148 8.05 -6.57 13.13
N ALA A 149 8.47 -5.40 12.66
CA ALA A 149 9.50 -4.58 13.33
C ALA A 149 8.92 -3.37 14.09
N GLY A 150 7.78 -2.87 13.64
CA GLY A 150 7.26 -1.57 14.06
C GLY A 150 7.93 -0.42 13.32
N GLU A 151 7.15 0.60 12.99
CA GLU A 151 7.58 1.75 12.18
C GLU A 151 8.78 2.48 12.81
N ALA A 152 8.76 2.68 14.13
CA ALA A 152 9.84 3.36 14.84
C ALA A 152 11.18 2.63 14.74
N HIS A 153 11.19 1.29 14.76
CA HIS A 153 12.44 0.53 14.61
C HIS A 153 13.00 0.65 13.20
N PHE A 154 12.14 0.53 12.18
CA PHE A 154 12.55 0.70 10.79
C PHE A 154 13.09 2.10 10.49
N VAL A 155 12.41 3.14 11.00
CA VAL A 155 12.88 4.53 10.84
C VAL A 155 14.24 4.72 11.50
N ARG A 156 14.46 4.20 12.72
CA ARG A 156 15.78 4.25 13.36
C ARG A 156 16.86 3.56 12.52
N LEU A 157 16.58 2.34 12.04
CA LEU A 157 17.51 1.60 11.17
C LEU A 157 17.88 2.39 9.91
N CYS A 158 16.90 3.04 9.29
CA CYS A 158 17.09 3.92 8.13
C CYS A 158 17.96 5.14 8.47
N CYS A 159 17.70 5.80 9.60
CA CYS A 159 18.48 6.97 10.05
C CYS A 159 19.93 6.60 10.39
N ASP A 160 20.15 5.46 11.07
CA ASP A 160 21.48 4.98 11.39
C ASP A 160 22.27 4.64 10.12
N ALA A 161 21.64 3.91 9.19
CA ALA A 161 22.22 3.60 7.88
C ALA A 161 22.55 4.86 7.06
N TYR A 162 21.68 5.87 7.11
CA TYR A 162 21.91 7.16 6.44
C TYR A 162 23.11 7.91 7.04
N ASN A 163 23.24 7.94 8.36
CA ASN A 163 24.38 8.56 9.03
C ASN A 163 25.70 7.85 8.74
N VAL A 164 25.72 6.51 8.61
CA VAL A 164 26.91 5.77 8.16
C VAL A 164 27.39 6.24 6.79
N ILE A 165 26.47 6.45 5.83
CA ILE A 165 26.83 6.96 4.50
C ILE A 165 27.33 8.40 4.58
N ARG A 166 26.66 9.26 5.35
CA ARG A 166 27.07 10.67 5.58
C ARG A 166 28.50 10.81 6.09
N ARG A 167 28.87 10.02 7.10
CA ARG A 167 30.23 10.04 7.69
C ARG A 167 31.30 9.65 6.67
N ASN A 168 30.91 8.89 5.64
CA ASN A 168 31.76 8.46 4.55
C ASN A 168 31.48 9.22 3.23
N SER A 169 30.84 10.40 3.31
CA SER A 169 30.42 11.19 2.15
C SER A 169 31.57 11.59 1.23
N ASN A 170 32.76 11.87 1.78
CA ASN A 170 33.95 12.21 1.00
C ASN A 170 34.30 11.14 -0.05
N LEU A 171 34.13 9.86 0.28
CA LEU A 171 34.36 8.77 -0.67
C LEU A 171 33.36 8.83 -1.83
N LEU A 172 32.07 9.02 -1.53
CA LEU A 172 31.03 9.13 -2.55
C LEU A 172 31.26 10.36 -3.42
N LEU A 173 31.51 11.52 -2.81
CA LEU A 173 31.79 12.77 -3.53
C LEU A 173 33.02 12.63 -4.44
N ALA A 174 34.08 11.98 -3.99
CA ALA A 174 35.27 11.73 -4.81
C ALA A 174 34.96 10.82 -6.02
N LEU A 175 34.23 9.72 -5.81
CA LEU A 175 33.83 8.81 -6.89
C LEU A 175 32.98 9.52 -7.95
N PHE A 176 31.98 10.30 -7.52
CA PHE A 176 31.15 11.08 -8.45
C PHE A 176 31.90 12.23 -9.12
N SER A 177 32.90 12.81 -8.44
CA SER A 177 33.76 13.85 -9.03
C SER A 177 34.60 13.32 -10.19
N ILE A 178 35.05 12.07 -10.10
CA ILE A 178 35.76 11.38 -11.20
C ILE A 178 34.76 10.99 -12.29
N MET A 179 33.60 10.44 -11.90
CA MET A 179 32.58 9.97 -12.84
C MET A 179 32.01 11.09 -13.72
N LYS A 180 32.10 12.35 -13.31
CA LYS A 180 31.74 13.52 -14.14
C LYS A 180 32.43 13.54 -15.51
N TYR A 181 33.62 12.95 -15.63
CA TYR A 181 34.38 12.90 -16.89
C TYR A 181 34.02 11.70 -17.78
N SER A 182 33.07 10.84 -17.37
CA SER A 182 32.70 9.64 -18.12
C SER A 182 31.83 9.89 -19.36
N GLY A 183 31.35 11.13 -19.55
CA GLY A 183 30.38 11.47 -20.61
C GLY A 183 28.93 11.09 -20.27
N MET A 184 28.66 10.61 -19.05
CA MET A 184 27.29 10.36 -18.60
C MET A 184 26.50 11.66 -18.45
N VAL A 185 25.38 11.75 -19.17
CA VAL A 185 24.51 12.95 -19.24
C VAL A 185 23.93 13.34 -17.87
N ASP A 186 23.83 12.39 -16.93
CA ASP A 186 23.23 12.60 -15.61
C ASP A 186 24.24 12.89 -14.49
N VAL A 187 25.54 12.83 -14.78
CA VAL A 187 26.62 13.09 -13.81
C VAL A 187 27.32 14.40 -14.16
N ASP A 188 26.60 15.51 -13.99
CA ASP A 188 27.10 16.86 -14.28
C ASP A 188 27.57 17.59 -13.00
N ARG A 189 27.80 18.92 -13.05
CA ARG A 189 28.14 19.70 -11.84
C ARG A 189 27.02 19.70 -10.79
N ASN A 190 25.76 19.55 -11.21
CA ASN A 190 24.61 19.57 -10.32
C ASN A 190 24.49 18.25 -9.54
N ALA A 191 25.04 17.15 -10.06
CA ALA A 191 25.11 15.86 -9.36
C ALA A 191 25.77 15.96 -7.98
N LEU A 192 26.90 16.65 -7.88
CA LEU A 192 27.62 16.82 -6.61
C LEU A 192 26.82 17.69 -5.64
N ALA A 193 26.18 18.74 -6.14
CA ALA A 193 25.31 19.59 -5.32
C ALA A 193 24.10 18.81 -4.79
N TYR A 194 23.51 17.94 -5.62
CA TYR A 194 22.44 17.04 -5.20
C TYR A 194 22.90 16.10 -4.09
N LEU A 195 24.05 15.45 -4.24
CA LEU A 195 24.60 14.55 -3.22
C LEU A 195 24.90 15.27 -1.90
N HIS A 196 25.41 16.49 -1.97
CA HIS A 196 25.66 17.33 -0.79
C HIS A 196 24.34 17.63 -0.05
N GLN A 197 23.31 18.01 -0.80
CA GLN A 197 21.98 18.31 -0.25
C GLN A 197 21.28 17.05 0.27
N SER A 198 21.32 15.94 -0.48
CA SER A 198 20.64 14.69 -0.14
C SER A 198 21.23 14.07 1.13
N MET A 199 22.54 14.21 1.36
CA MET A 199 23.23 13.80 2.59
C MET A 199 23.22 14.87 3.69
N SER A 200 22.62 16.05 3.45
CA SER A 200 22.53 17.15 4.42
C SER A 200 23.86 17.51 5.08
N LEU A 201 24.97 17.54 4.33
CA LEU A 201 26.34 17.54 4.91
C LEU A 201 26.63 18.68 5.90
N ASP A 202 25.92 19.81 5.81
CA ASP A 202 26.03 20.94 6.72
C ASP A 202 25.37 20.72 8.10
N ALA A 203 24.59 19.65 8.27
CA ALA A 203 23.85 19.34 9.48
C ALA A 203 24.61 18.39 10.41
N THR A 204 24.27 18.37 11.71
CA THR A 204 24.74 17.32 12.64
C THR A 204 24.04 15.98 12.38
N ASP A 205 24.59 14.88 12.89
CA ASP A 205 23.99 13.54 12.73
C ASP A 205 22.55 13.46 13.25
N GLU A 206 22.23 14.17 14.34
CA GLU A 206 20.86 14.25 14.89
C GLU A 206 19.93 15.06 14.00
N GLN A 207 20.40 16.20 13.48
CA GLN A 207 19.63 17.05 12.58
C GLN A 207 19.37 16.33 11.25
N ALA A 208 20.38 15.64 10.72
CA ALA A 208 20.31 14.86 9.50
C ALA A 208 19.36 13.64 9.66
N ALA A 209 19.42 12.93 10.79
CA ALA A 209 18.49 11.86 11.12
C ALA A 209 17.04 12.38 11.20
N ARG A 210 16.79 13.51 11.88
CA ARG A 210 15.45 14.14 11.93
C ARG A 210 14.96 14.56 10.54
N HIS A 211 15.85 15.09 9.70
CA HIS A 211 15.51 15.42 8.31
C HIS A 211 15.07 14.19 7.53
N PHE A 212 15.85 13.11 7.60
CA PHE A 212 15.55 11.88 6.86
C PHE A 212 14.30 11.18 7.39
N GLU A 213 14.11 11.14 8.71
CA GLU A 213 12.87 10.67 9.33
C GLU A 213 11.64 11.41 8.79
N LYS A 214 11.73 12.74 8.66
CA LYS A 214 10.65 13.54 8.06
C LYS A 214 10.34 13.09 6.64
N ARG A 215 11.35 12.80 5.81
CA ARG A 215 11.18 12.29 4.43
C ARG A 215 10.50 10.92 4.38
N ILE A 216 10.85 10.02 5.30
CA ILE A 216 10.18 8.72 5.42
C ILE A 216 8.71 8.91 5.79
N ARG A 217 8.41 9.76 6.79
CA ARG A 217 7.04 10.05 7.21
C ARG A 217 6.22 10.71 6.10
N GLU A 218 6.79 11.69 5.38
CA GLU A 218 6.18 12.31 4.20
C GLU A 218 5.82 11.26 3.14
N SER A 219 6.70 10.29 2.91
CA SER A 219 6.47 9.18 1.97
C SER A 219 5.31 8.30 2.44
N VAL A 220 5.27 7.92 3.71
CA VAL A 220 4.17 7.12 4.31
C VAL A 220 2.82 7.84 4.23
N MET A 221 2.80 9.14 4.48
CA MET A 221 1.58 9.97 4.37
C MET A 221 1.13 10.11 2.92
N THR A 222 2.07 10.31 1.99
CA THR A 222 1.81 10.37 0.56
C THR A 222 1.24 9.05 0.08
N ILE A 223 1.69 7.90 0.60
CA ILE A 223 1.11 6.60 0.29
C ILE A 223 -0.33 6.49 0.79
N ALA A 224 -0.59 6.87 2.05
CA ALA A 224 -1.95 6.82 2.60
C ALA A 224 -2.93 7.72 1.81
N THR A 225 -2.45 8.90 1.42
CA THR A 225 -3.20 9.90 0.66
C THR A 225 -3.36 9.47 -0.80
N SER A 226 -2.29 9.00 -1.44
CA SER A 226 -2.29 8.46 -2.81
C SER A 226 -3.08 7.17 -2.92
N PHE A 227 -3.18 6.37 -1.86
CA PHE A 227 -4.09 5.22 -1.83
C PHE A 227 -5.54 5.68 -1.85
N ASN A 228 -5.89 6.67 -1.01
CA ASN A 228 -7.22 7.28 -1.03
C ASN A 228 -7.52 7.97 -2.38
N PHE A 229 -6.56 8.71 -2.94
CA PHE A 229 -6.67 9.35 -4.25
C PHE A 229 -6.63 8.36 -5.41
N PHE A 230 -5.91 7.25 -5.33
CA PHE A 230 -5.88 6.21 -6.35
C PHE A 230 -7.19 5.43 -6.33
N ILE A 231 -7.77 5.15 -5.16
CA ILE A 231 -9.15 4.63 -5.05
C ILE A 231 -10.15 5.62 -5.67
N HIS A 232 -9.98 6.93 -5.41
CA HIS A 232 -10.83 7.98 -5.97
C HIS A 232 -10.64 8.13 -7.49
N ASN A 233 -9.40 8.11 -7.98
CA ASN A 233 -9.06 8.26 -9.39
C ASN A 233 -9.31 6.99 -10.19
N LEU A 234 -9.24 5.78 -9.62
CA LEU A 234 -9.68 4.55 -10.29
C LEU A 234 -11.20 4.52 -10.44
N ALA A 235 -11.93 5.20 -9.54
CA ALA A 235 -13.36 5.45 -9.72
C ALA A 235 -13.62 6.43 -10.88
N VAL A 236 -12.73 7.39 -11.11
CA VAL A 236 -12.86 8.46 -12.13
C VAL A 236 -12.27 8.09 -13.52
N LEU A 237 -11.16 7.34 -13.60
CA LEU A 237 -10.42 7.01 -14.84
C LEU A 237 -10.86 5.72 -15.54
N GLY A 238 -11.94 5.09 -15.07
CA GLY A 238 -12.58 4.02 -15.81
C GLY A 238 -13.43 4.56 -16.97
N ALA A 239 -12.81 5.04 -18.05
CA ALA A 239 -13.48 5.40 -19.30
C ALA A 239 -13.00 4.50 -20.46
N PRO A 240 -13.76 4.38 -21.56
CA PRO A 240 -15.05 3.71 -21.64
C PRO A 240 -14.95 2.51 -22.62
N THR A 241 -15.44 1.34 -22.23
CA THR A 241 -15.77 0.30 -23.20
C THR A 241 -17.13 -0.27 -22.84
N LYS A 242 -18.08 0.02 -23.74
CA LYS A 242 -19.41 -0.57 -23.94
C LYS A 242 -19.84 -1.67 -22.96
N GLY A 243 -21.01 -1.44 -22.37
CA GLY A 243 -21.84 -2.48 -21.77
C GLY A 243 -21.92 -2.37 -20.26
N GLU A 244 -23.15 -2.36 -19.74
CA GLU A 244 -23.59 -2.26 -18.35
C GLU A 244 -23.00 -3.31 -17.36
N CYS A 245 -21.99 -4.07 -17.75
CA CYS A 245 -21.43 -5.20 -17.00
C CYS A 245 -20.41 -4.84 -15.89
N THR A 246 -19.95 -3.59 -15.75
CA THR A 246 -18.88 -3.24 -14.78
C THR A 246 -19.35 -2.78 -13.39
N LEU A 247 -20.66 -2.63 -13.17
CA LEU A 247 -21.22 -2.19 -11.88
C LEU A 247 -21.77 -3.33 -11.01
N LYS A 248 -21.48 -4.60 -11.33
CA LYS A 248 -21.95 -5.75 -10.53
C LYS A 248 -21.02 -6.05 -9.35
N LEU A 249 -21.55 -6.39 -8.18
CA LEU A 249 -20.74 -6.73 -7.00
C LEU A 249 -20.03 -8.07 -7.18
N SER A 250 -18.76 -8.16 -6.78
CA SER A 250 -17.90 -9.34 -6.94
C SER A 250 -18.45 -10.57 -6.24
N PHE A 251 -19.17 -10.36 -5.14
CA PHE A 251 -19.75 -11.41 -4.30
C PHE A 251 -21.24 -11.66 -4.57
N ASN A 252 -21.89 -10.81 -5.36
CA ASN A 252 -23.31 -10.95 -5.75
C ASN A 252 -23.55 -10.33 -7.13
N PRO A 253 -23.49 -11.13 -8.21
CA PRO A 253 -23.65 -10.63 -9.58
C PRO A 253 -25.12 -10.44 -10.00
N ARG A 254 -26.07 -10.76 -9.12
CA ARG A 254 -27.51 -10.59 -9.36
C ARG A 254 -27.92 -9.16 -9.04
N ASP A 255 -28.74 -8.58 -9.91
CA ASP A 255 -29.29 -7.25 -9.74
C ASP A 255 -30.60 -7.33 -8.96
N PHE A 256 -30.69 -6.57 -7.88
CA PHE A 256 -31.91 -6.42 -7.09
C PHE A 256 -32.37 -4.96 -7.14
N SER A 257 -33.68 -4.75 -6.98
CA SER A 257 -34.31 -3.44 -7.08
C SER A 257 -35.36 -3.23 -6.01
N VAL A 258 -35.76 -1.98 -5.82
CA VAL A 258 -36.85 -1.57 -4.92
C VAL A 258 -38.11 -2.39 -5.17
N ALA A 259 -38.47 -2.62 -6.44
CA ALA A 259 -39.67 -3.34 -6.83
C ALA A 259 -39.65 -4.83 -6.45
N ALA A 260 -38.46 -5.44 -6.39
CA ALA A 260 -38.31 -6.85 -6.08
C ALA A 260 -38.21 -7.15 -4.58
N GLU A 261 -37.69 -6.20 -3.78
CA GLU A 261 -37.35 -6.47 -2.38
C GLU A 261 -37.97 -5.51 -1.37
N GLY A 262 -38.73 -4.51 -1.82
CA GLY A 262 -39.27 -3.45 -0.96
C GLY A 262 -38.22 -2.41 -0.56
N ARG A 263 -38.68 -1.18 -0.31
CA ARG A 263 -37.83 -0.02 -0.04
C ARG A 263 -37.05 -0.19 1.27
N ILE A 264 -35.75 0.12 1.25
CA ILE A 264 -34.91 0.16 2.45
C ILE A 264 -35.26 1.42 3.25
N VAL A 265 -35.74 1.26 4.48
CA VAL A 265 -36.10 2.38 5.36
C VAL A 265 -34.92 2.78 6.24
N LYS A 266 -34.16 1.81 6.73
CA LYS A 266 -33.06 2.06 7.67
C LYS A 266 -31.99 0.98 7.61
N LEU A 267 -30.73 1.41 7.73
CA LEU A 267 -29.58 0.54 7.84
C LEU A 267 -28.88 0.76 9.18
N ARG A 268 -28.67 -0.31 9.96
CA ARG A 268 -27.97 -0.23 11.24
C ARG A 268 -26.94 -1.33 11.38
N VAL A 269 -25.70 -0.97 11.68
CA VAL A 269 -24.64 -1.94 11.98
C VAL A 269 -24.81 -2.43 13.43
N GLU A 270 -25.42 -3.61 13.59
CA GLU A 270 -25.75 -4.17 14.91
C GLU A 270 -24.50 -4.62 15.67
N GLY A 271 -23.57 -5.30 14.99
CA GLY A 271 -22.45 -5.93 15.66
C GLY A 271 -21.33 -6.36 14.73
N ILE A 272 -20.26 -6.82 15.36
CA ILE A 272 -19.10 -7.39 14.70
C ILE A 272 -19.03 -8.85 15.12
N ARG A 273 -18.90 -9.77 14.17
CA ARG A 273 -18.67 -11.18 14.46
C ARG A 273 -17.30 -11.58 13.98
N LEU A 274 -16.67 -12.47 14.73
CA LEU A 274 -15.44 -13.11 14.33
C LEU A 274 -15.76 -14.39 13.57
N ARG A 275 -15.14 -14.59 12.41
CA ARG A 275 -15.25 -15.79 11.59
C ARG A 275 -13.85 -16.34 11.30
N TYR A 276 -13.79 -17.62 10.96
CA TYR A 276 -12.57 -18.35 10.68
C TYR A 276 -12.76 -19.11 9.37
N HIS A 277 -12.11 -18.66 8.28
CA HIS A 277 -11.90 -19.46 7.06
C HIS A 277 -11.10 -18.68 6.01
N PRO A 278 -9.86 -19.06 5.64
CA PRO A 278 -8.93 -19.98 6.31
C PRO A 278 -8.25 -19.38 7.57
N GLU A 279 -8.39 -18.07 7.82
CA GLU A 279 -7.86 -17.37 9.00
C GLU A 279 -8.97 -16.56 9.73
N ARG A 280 -8.62 -15.96 10.88
CA ARG A 280 -9.48 -15.06 11.68
C ARG A 280 -9.79 -13.77 10.89
N TYR A 281 -11.07 -13.51 10.60
CA TYR A 281 -11.54 -12.26 10.00
C TYR A 281 -12.83 -11.74 10.64
N TYR A 282 -12.99 -10.41 10.65
CA TYR A 282 -14.19 -9.76 11.16
C TYR A 282 -15.22 -9.56 10.06
N VAL A 283 -16.47 -9.81 10.42
CA VAL A 283 -17.64 -9.51 9.60
C VAL A 283 -18.58 -8.59 10.37
N TYR A 284 -19.27 -7.72 9.66
CA TYR A 284 -20.18 -6.73 10.22
C TYR A 284 -21.60 -7.17 9.95
N VAL A 285 -22.40 -7.23 11.00
CA VAL A 285 -23.83 -7.55 10.94
C VAL A 285 -24.58 -6.25 10.73
N VAL A 286 -25.32 -6.15 9.63
CA VAL A 286 -26.15 -4.99 9.31
C VAL A 286 -27.61 -5.40 9.31
N ALA A 287 -28.40 -4.79 10.18
CA ALA A 287 -29.86 -4.84 10.10
C ALA A 287 -30.34 -3.93 8.98
N VAL A 288 -31.11 -4.52 8.07
CA VAL A 288 -31.72 -3.88 6.92
C VAL A 288 -33.21 -3.86 7.17
N ALA A 289 -33.74 -2.70 7.59
CA ALA A 289 -35.17 -2.50 7.74
C ALA A 289 -35.75 -2.14 6.37
N ARG A 290 -36.73 -2.92 5.91
CA ARG A 290 -37.45 -2.71 4.65
C ARG A 290 -38.94 -2.51 4.94
N GLU A 291 -39.65 -1.84 4.06
CA GLU A 291 -41.12 -1.69 4.16
C GLU A 291 -41.82 -3.05 4.13
N PHE A 292 -41.37 -3.95 3.25
CA PHE A 292 -41.85 -5.33 3.15
C PHE A 292 -40.82 -6.16 2.37
N PRO A 293 -40.34 -7.34 2.84
CA PRO A 293 -40.60 -8.04 4.11
C PRO A 293 -39.88 -7.43 5.34
N PRO A 294 -40.21 -7.82 6.60
CA PRO A 294 -39.64 -7.23 7.82
C PRO A 294 -38.13 -7.41 7.95
N THR A 295 -37.52 -6.59 8.82
CA THR A 295 -36.07 -6.43 9.04
C THR A 295 -35.25 -7.71 8.93
N GLN A 296 -34.24 -7.67 8.07
CA GLN A 296 -33.31 -8.78 7.83
C GLN A 296 -31.89 -8.38 8.20
N SER A 297 -31.16 -9.27 8.86
CA SER A 297 -29.74 -9.04 9.14
C SER A 297 -28.87 -9.69 8.07
N VAL A 298 -27.98 -8.92 7.46
CA VAL A 298 -26.98 -9.42 6.51
C VAL A 298 -25.58 -9.27 7.08
N VAL A 299 -24.65 -10.11 6.61
CA VAL A 299 -23.28 -10.10 7.09
C VAL A 299 -22.31 -9.83 5.95
N ARG A 300 -21.46 -8.81 6.13
CA ARG A 300 -20.52 -8.33 5.12
C ARG A 300 -19.14 -8.09 5.70
N THR A 301 -18.11 -8.28 4.89
CA THR A 301 -16.73 -7.97 5.26
C THR A 301 -16.42 -6.50 5.00
N TYR A 302 -15.40 -5.96 5.66
CA TYR A 302 -14.94 -4.60 5.40
C TYR A 302 -14.54 -4.39 3.93
N LYS A 303 -13.93 -5.41 3.29
CA LYS A 303 -13.56 -5.38 1.87
C LYS A 303 -14.79 -5.20 0.96
N GLN A 304 -15.91 -5.83 1.30
CA GLN A 304 -17.16 -5.68 0.56
C GLN A 304 -17.72 -4.26 0.69
N PHE A 305 -17.63 -3.62 1.88
CA PHE A 305 -18.02 -2.22 2.02
C PHE A 305 -17.15 -1.27 1.21
N LEU A 306 -15.83 -1.50 1.16
CA LEU A 306 -14.93 -0.73 0.29
C LEU A 306 -15.29 -0.87 -1.19
N GLU A 307 -15.68 -2.08 -1.61
CA GLU A 307 -16.16 -2.31 -2.98
C GLU A 307 -17.46 -1.55 -3.28
N LEU A 308 -18.42 -1.56 -2.35
CA LEU A 308 -19.66 -0.78 -2.47
C LEU A 308 -19.37 0.72 -2.56
N TYR A 309 -18.55 1.24 -1.64
CA TYR A 309 -18.13 2.64 -1.61
C TYR A 309 -17.51 3.06 -2.94
N SER A 310 -16.52 2.29 -3.44
CA SER A 310 -15.85 2.58 -4.72
C SER A 310 -16.83 2.62 -5.89
N LYS A 311 -17.80 1.70 -5.94
CA LYS A 311 -18.79 1.65 -7.01
C LYS A 311 -19.85 2.74 -6.91
N MET A 312 -20.24 3.13 -5.71
CA MET A 312 -21.14 4.26 -5.47
C MET A 312 -20.49 5.58 -5.87
N CYS A 313 -19.23 5.82 -5.44
CA CYS A 313 -18.46 6.99 -5.88
C CYS A 313 -18.30 7.03 -7.41
N LYS A 314 -18.05 5.88 -8.05
CA LYS A 314 -17.96 5.81 -9.53
C LYS A 314 -19.28 6.14 -10.21
N LYS A 315 -20.42 5.72 -9.64
CA LYS A 315 -21.74 5.95 -10.24
C LYS A 315 -22.25 7.37 -9.99
N PHE A 316 -21.91 7.95 -8.84
CA PHE A 316 -22.38 9.24 -8.37
C PHE A 316 -21.18 10.11 -7.94
N PRO A 317 -20.36 10.59 -8.89
CA PRO A 317 -19.18 11.38 -8.58
C PRO A 317 -19.51 12.76 -7.97
N GLU A 318 -20.73 13.26 -8.22
CA GLU A 318 -21.26 14.53 -7.67
C GLU A 318 -21.67 14.41 -6.18
N CYS A 319 -21.68 13.21 -5.62
CA CYS A 319 -22.13 12.97 -4.24
C CYS A 319 -20.96 12.80 -3.29
N ASP A 320 -20.95 13.61 -2.22
CA ASP A 320 -19.96 13.51 -1.15
C ASP A 320 -20.31 12.37 -0.17
N PHE A 321 -19.79 11.17 -0.47
CA PHE A 321 -19.92 10.04 0.44
C PHE A 321 -18.96 10.15 1.62
N CYS A 322 -19.42 9.82 2.84
CA CYS A 322 -18.53 9.71 3.99
C CYS A 322 -17.45 8.64 3.74
N PRO A 323 -16.15 8.99 3.79
CA PRO A 323 -15.10 8.04 3.47
C PRO A 323 -15.02 6.93 4.52
N LEU A 324 -14.99 5.69 4.05
CA LEU A 324 -14.76 4.52 4.90
C LEU A 324 -13.35 4.51 5.51
N SER A 325 -12.41 5.26 4.95
CA SER A 325 -11.04 5.46 5.46
C SER A 325 -10.79 6.90 5.91
N ARG A 326 -11.16 7.24 7.15
CA ARG A 326 -10.75 8.51 7.78
C ARG A 326 -9.46 8.31 8.57
N GLY A 327 -8.39 8.93 8.08
CA GLY A 327 -7.14 9.09 8.82
C GLY A 327 -6.21 7.87 8.80
N THR A 328 -4.97 8.20 9.10
CA THR A 328 -3.82 7.31 9.29
C THR A 328 -4.15 6.11 10.15
N VAL A 329 -3.84 4.91 9.65
CA VAL A 329 -3.70 3.68 10.46
C VAL A 329 -2.45 3.85 11.32
N PHE A 330 -2.53 4.73 12.31
CA PHE A 330 -1.56 4.85 13.38
C PHE A 330 -2.05 4.05 14.57
N SER A 331 -1.06 3.47 15.23
CA SER A 331 -1.10 2.78 16.51
C SER A 331 -1.14 1.25 16.45
N SER A 332 -0.41 0.71 17.42
CA SER A 332 -0.38 -0.66 17.95
C SER A 332 -1.77 -1.13 18.40
N GLU A 333 -2.77 -0.97 17.56
CA GLU A 333 -4.16 -1.27 17.85
C GLU A 333 -4.43 -2.74 17.61
N SER A 334 -5.04 -3.41 18.61
CA SER A 334 -5.47 -4.79 18.47
C SER A 334 -6.43 -4.91 17.29
N ASP A 335 -6.43 -6.07 16.61
CA ASP A 335 -7.35 -6.31 15.47
C ASP A 335 -8.83 -6.04 15.83
N GLU A 336 -9.18 -6.12 17.12
CA GLU A 336 -10.49 -5.81 17.68
C GLU A 336 -10.81 -4.30 17.71
N SER A 337 -9.88 -3.47 18.18
CA SER A 337 -10.06 -2.00 18.19
C SER A 337 -10.20 -1.43 16.78
N LEU A 338 -9.46 -1.98 15.81
CA LEU A 338 -9.61 -1.65 14.40
C LEU A 338 -10.98 -2.06 13.84
N ALA A 339 -11.50 -3.21 14.24
CA ALA A 339 -12.84 -3.65 13.84
C ALA A 339 -13.91 -2.71 14.42
N LEU A 340 -13.78 -2.27 15.68
CA LEU A 340 -14.70 -1.33 16.31
C LEU A 340 -14.71 0.02 15.61
N ARG A 341 -13.52 0.54 15.24
CA ARG A 341 -13.40 1.77 14.46
C ARG A 341 -14.07 1.67 13.09
N ARG A 342 -13.85 0.56 12.38
CA ARG A 342 -14.47 0.28 11.08
C ARG A 342 -16.00 0.17 11.19
N LYS A 343 -16.54 -0.39 12.28
CA LYS A 343 -17.99 -0.38 12.54
C LYS A 343 -18.55 1.04 12.53
N ARG A 344 -17.88 1.98 13.20
CA ARG A 344 -18.28 3.40 13.21
C ARG A 344 -18.24 4.01 11.81
N TYR A 345 -17.15 3.80 11.06
CA TYR A 345 -17.04 4.32 9.69
C TYR A 345 -18.09 3.75 8.74
N ILE A 346 -18.41 2.45 8.86
CA ILE A 346 -19.49 1.85 8.08
C ILE A 346 -20.82 2.51 8.43
N GLN A 347 -21.13 2.72 9.71
CA GLN A 347 -22.37 3.38 10.11
C GLN A 347 -22.46 4.80 9.55
N GLU A 348 -21.41 5.62 9.71
CA GLU A 348 -21.34 6.98 9.15
C GLU A 348 -21.51 7.00 7.62
N PHE A 349 -20.91 6.04 6.92
CA PHE A 349 -21.08 5.89 5.47
C PHE A 349 -22.52 5.54 5.11
N LEU A 350 -23.14 4.55 5.77
CA LEU A 350 -24.51 4.14 5.48
C LEU A 350 -25.52 5.25 5.78
N ASP A 351 -25.33 5.98 6.88
CA ASP A 351 -26.16 7.14 7.22
C ASP A 351 -26.01 8.25 6.18
N SER A 352 -24.80 8.50 5.69
CA SER A 352 -24.57 9.47 4.61
C SER A 352 -25.27 9.07 3.32
N VAL A 353 -25.26 7.79 2.94
CA VAL A 353 -25.92 7.29 1.73
C VAL A 353 -27.44 7.39 1.86
N MET A 354 -28.01 7.07 3.02
CA MET A 354 -29.45 7.14 3.25
C MET A 354 -29.98 8.57 3.38
N ALA A 355 -29.10 9.56 3.63
CA ALA A 355 -29.46 10.98 3.65
C ALA A 355 -29.46 11.63 2.24
N LEU A 356 -28.91 10.94 1.23
CA LEU A 356 -28.90 11.41 -0.16
C LEU A 356 -30.25 11.17 -0.85
N PRO A 357 -30.51 11.81 -2.01
CA PRO A 357 -31.73 11.62 -2.78
C PRO A 357 -32.01 10.15 -3.12
N ASP A 358 -33.28 9.81 -3.32
CA ASP A 358 -33.76 8.45 -3.60
C ASP A 358 -33.02 7.77 -4.76
N GLU A 359 -32.63 8.53 -5.78
CA GLU A 359 -31.87 8.02 -6.94
C GLU A 359 -30.53 7.40 -6.54
N VAL A 360 -29.93 7.88 -5.44
CA VAL A 360 -28.66 7.41 -4.89
C VAL A 360 -28.91 6.37 -3.80
N ALA A 361 -29.74 6.70 -2.80
CA ALA A 361 -30.01 5.85 -1.65
C ALA A 361 -30.68 4.52 -2.05
N HIS A 362 -31.45 4.52 -3.15
CA HIS A 362 -32.15 3.36 -3.68
C HIS A 362 -31.61 2.88 -5.02
N TYR A 363 -30.35 3.17 -5.32
CA TYR A 363 -29.69 2.60 -6.48
C TYR A 363 -29.52 1.08 -6.37
N ARG A 364 -29.55 0.37 -7.51
CA ARG A 364 -29.49 -1.11 -7.60
C ARG A 364 -28.35 -1.77 -6.82
N LEU A 365 -27.22 -1.08 -6.66
CA LEU A 365 -26.08 -1.56 -5.89
C LEU A 365 -26.41 -1.75 -4.41
N MET A 366 -27.21 -0.86 -3.83
CA MET A 366 -27.63 -0.95 -2.43
C MET A 366 -28.46 -2.21 -2.21
N TYR A 367 -29.44 -2.45 -3.06
CA TYR A 367 -30.27 -3.66 -3.03
C TYR A 367 -29.45 -4.93 -3.23
N SER A 368 -28.56 -4.93 -4.23
CA SER A 368 -27.69 -6.08 -4.50
C SER A 368 -26.70 -6.37 -3.37
N PHE A 369 -26.25 -5.32 -2.68
CA PHE A 369 -25.36 -5.45 -1.52
C PHE A 369 -26.09 -5.99 -0.28
N PHE A 370 -27.31 -5.51 -0.03
CA PHE A 370 -28.14 -5.84 1.13
C PHE A 370 -29.13 -6.99 0.89
N HIS A 371 -29.06 -7.67 -0.26
CA HIS A 371 -29.78 -8.92 -0.50
C HIS A 371 -29.26 -10.04 0.42
N PRO A 372 -30.12 -10.79 1.12
CA PRO A 372 -29.70 -11.93 1.93
C PRO A 372 -29.07 -13.03 1.07
N LEU A 373 -27.87 -13.48 1.45
CA LEU A 373 -27.20 -14.60 0.81
C LEU A 373 -27.36 -15.87 1.68
N PRO A 374 -27.14 -17.08 1.15
CA PRO A 374 -27.31 -18.32 1.92
C PRO A 374 -26.55 -18.32 3.26
N ARG A 375 -25.35 -17.73 3.28
CA ARG A 375 -24.52 -17.53 4.50
C ARG A 375 -25.14 -16.60 5.56
N ASP A 376 -26.07 -15.73 5.16
CA ASP A 376 -26.77 -14.81 6.06
C ASP A 376 -27.95 -15.53 6.74
N LEU A 377 -28.50 -16.59 6.14
CA LEU A 377 -29.59 -17.38 6.70
C LEU A 377 -29.15 -18.27 7.86
N GLU A 378 -27.87 -18.69 7.89
CA GLU A 378 -27.26 -19.42 9.02
C GLU A 378 -27.21 -18.61 10.32
N LEU A 379 -27.46 -17.31 10.27
CA LEU A 379 -27.46 -16.42 11.44
C LEU A 379 -28.77 -16.44 12.21
N ARG A 380 -29.86 -16.99 11.63
CA ARG A 380 -31.21 -16.99 12.22
C ARG A 380 -31.36 -17.83 13.50
N GLY A 381 -30.33 -18.59 13.89
CA GLY A 381 -30.38 -19.49 15.05
C GLY A 381 -29.29 -19.29 16.11
N LYS A 382 -28.44 -18.26 16.03
CA LYS A 382 -27.36 -18.06 17.03
C LYS A 382 -27.39 -16.65 17.60
N VAL A 383 -27.64 -16.59 18.91
CA VAL A 383 -27.68 -15.40 19.77
C VAL A 383 -26.46 -14.51 19.49
N PRO A 384 -26.62 -13.19 19.30
CA PRO A 384 -25.49 -12.29 19.18
C PRO A 384 -24.66 -12.33 20.48
N ILE A 385 -23.37 -12.62 20.36
CA ILE A 385 -22.44 -12.46 21.48
C ILE A 385 -22.24 -10.94 21.64
N THR A 386 -22.87 -10.38 22.66
CA THR A 386 -22.60 -9.04 23.15
C THR A 386 -21.16 -9.03 23.65
N ILE A 387 -20.28 -8.31 22.96
CA ILE A 387 -18.99 -7.94 23.54
C ILE A 387 -19.33 -6.90 24.62
N ALA A 388 -19.09 -7.23 25.88
CA ALA A 388 -19.24 -6.30 26.99
C ALA A 388 -18.39 -5.05 26.72
N MET A 389 -18.98 -3.87 26.93
CA MET A 389 -18.32 -2.57 26.82
C MET A 389 -17.13 -2.45 27.74
#